data_AF-A0AAP0HUE2-F1
#
_entry.id   AF-A0AAP0HUE2-F1
#
_cell.length_a   1.000
_cell.length_b   1.000
_cell.length_c   1.000
_cell.angle_alpha   90.00
_cell.angle_beta   90.00
_cell.angle_gamma   90.00
#
_symmetry.space_group_name_H-M   'P 1'
#
loop_
_entity.id
_entity.type
_entity.pdbx_description
1 polymer ?
#
loop_
_entity_poly.entity_id
_entity_poly.type
_entity_poly.pdbx_seq_one_letter_code
_entity_poly.pdbx_strand_id
1 'polypeptide(L)'
;MNPSNVKGRIKTFRTNYFLAKEVISQSGFGWDPNTQLATTDVLTWKDYLEKHLEKESYHRKRVLYYNELSIIFRDDQATGRNAMTGNEAGRELPSLEEMSE
;
A
#
# COMPACT_ATOMS: atom_id res chain seq x y z
N MET A 1 19.19 18.85 9.64
CA MET A 1 18.21 17.76 9.41
C MET A 1 17.90 17.12 10.76
N ASN A 2 16.65 17.13 11.23
CA ASN A 2 16.32 16.60 12.55
C ASN A 2 16.32 15.06 12.53
N PRO A 3 17.10 14.37 13.39
CA PRO A 3 17.21 12.90 13.41
C PRO A 3 15.85 12.19 13.57
N SER A 4 14.92 12.79 14.31
CA SER A 4 13.57 12.27 14.53
C SER A 4 12.75 12.18 13.24
N ASN A 5 12.92 13.15 12.33
CA ASN A 5 12.23 13.15 11.03
C ASN A 5 12.78 12.08 10.09
N VAL A 6 14.07 11.75 10.22
CA VAL A 6 14.72 10.69 9.43
C VAL A 6 14.17 9.32 9.82
N LYS A 7 14.10 9.02 11.12
CA LYS A 7 13.54 7.75 11.62
C LYS A 7 12.09 7.55 11.19
N GLY A 8 11.26 8.59 11.28
CA GLY A 8 9.87 8.55 10.82
C GLY A 8 9.75 8.24 9.33
N ARG A 9 10.54 8.92 8.49
CA ARG A 9 10.58 8.68 7.04
C ARG A 9 11.03 7.26 6.68
N ILE A 10 12.07 6.75 7.34
CA ILE A 10 12.55 5.37 7.13
C ILE A 10 11.44 4.37 7.46
N LYS A 11 10.72 4.57 8.57
CA LYS A 11 9.57 3.72 8.94
C LYS A 11 8.49 3.75 7.86
N THR A 12 8.12 4.92 7.35
CA THR A 12 7.14 5.05 6.26
C THR A 12 7.58 4.35 4.98
N PHE A 13 8.84 4.54 4.55
CA PHE A 13 9.37 3.87 3.36
C PHE A 13 9.38 2.36 3.52
N ARG A 14 9.78 1.86 4.69
CA ARG A 14 9.74 0.44 5.00
C ARG A 14 8.33 -0.14 4.89
N THR A 15 7.35 0.49 5.54
CA THR A 15 5.95 0.04 5.49
C THR A 15 5.41 0.03 4.05
N ASN A 16 5.66 1.10 3.29
CA ASN A 16 5.20 1.17 1.90
C ASN A 16 5.86 0.11 1.02
N TYR A 17 7.15 -0.16 1.21
CA TYR A 17 7.88 -1.19 0.48
C TYR A 17 7.32 -2.59 0.72
N PHE A 18 7.08 -2.97 1.99
CA PHE A 18 6.55 -4.31 2.28
C PHE A 18 5.14 -4.53 1.77
N LEU A 19 4.28 -3.51 1.84
CA LEU A 19 2.96 -3.57 1.22
C LEU A 19 3.05 -3.76 -0.30
N ALA A 20 3.98 -3.06 -0.96
CA ALA A 20 4.17 -3.17 -2.40
C ALA A 20 4.67 -4.56 -2.78
N LYS A 21 5.67 -5.05 -2.03
CA LYS A 21 6.25 -6.39 -2.21
C LYS A 21 5.17 -7.47 -2.07
N GLU A 22 4.28 -7.34 -1.10
CA GLU A 22 3.15 -8.28 -0.90
C GLU A 22 2.21 -8.29 -2.11
N VAL A 23 1.81 -7.11 -2.58
CA VAL A 23 0.91 -6.92 -3.72
C VAL A 23 1.56 -7.46 -5.00
N ILE A 24 2.79 -7.05 -5.30
CA ILE A 24 3.53 -7.44 -6.51
C ILE A 24 3.87 -8.94 -6.51
N SER A 25 3.93 -9.58 -5.34
CA SER A 25 4.16 -11.04 -5.24
C SER A 25 2.94 -11.89 -5.60
N GLN A 26 1.76 -11.29 -5.78
CA GLN A 26 0.56 -12.01 -6.21
C GLN A 26 0.64 -12.38 -7.70
N SER A 27 0.02 -13.50 -8.07
CA SER A 27 -0.05 -13.93 -9.47
C SER A 27 -0.80 -12.91 -10.32
N GLY A 28 -0.23 -12.53 -11.47
CA GLY A 28 -0.81 -11.52 -12.38
C GLY A 28 -0.46 -10.08 -12.03
N PHE A 29 0.30 -9.85 -10.96
CA PHE A 29 0.76 -8.53 -10.57
C PHE A 29 2.17 -8.26 -11.11
N GLY A 30 2.40 -7.03 -11.52
CA GLY A 30 3.69 -6.50 -11.95
C GLY A 30 3.98 -5.15 -11.29
N TRP A 31 5.08 -4.54 -11.70
CA TRP A 31 5.53 -3.24 -11.21
C TRP A 31 5.98 -2.37 -12.37
N ASP A 32 5.45 -1.14 -12.46
CA ASP A 32 5.93 -0.13 -13.41
C ASP A 32 6.87 0.85 -12.70
N PRO A 33 8.18 0.83 -13.02
CA PRO A 33 9.14 1.73 -12.41
C PRO A 33 8.96 3.21 -12.79
N ASN A 34 8.28 3.51 -13.89
CA ASN A 34 8.06 4.90 -14.35
C ASN A 34 6.93 5.56 -13.58
N THR A 35 5.80 4.87 -13.42
CA THR A 35 4.65 5.38 -12.66
C THR A 35 4.75 5.11 -11.17
N GLN A 36 5.65 4.20 -10.77
CA GLN A 36 5.84 3.73 -9.40
C GLN A 36 4.55 3.17 -8.81
N LEU A 37 3.88 2.35 -9.62
CA LEU A 37 2.63 1.68 -9.31
C LEU A 37 2.73 0.19 -9.60
N ALA A 38 1.99 -0.59 -8.80
CA ALA A 38 1.76 -1.98 -9.12
C ALA A 38 0.77 -2.06 -10.31
N THR A 39 1.04 -2.94 -11.26
CA THR A 39 0.33 -3.05 -12.53
C THR A 39 -0.29 -4.42 -12.71
N THR A 40 -1.47 -4.50 -13.34
CA THR A 40 -2.15 -5.76 -13.67
C THR A 40 -3.30 -5.50 -14.65
N ASP A 41 -4.12 -6.51 -14.93
CA ASP A 41 -5.46 -6.35 -15.48
C ASP A 41 -6.53 -6.00 -14.44
N VAL A 42 -7.56 -5.26 -14.88
CA VAL A 42 -8.63 -4.74 -14.02
C VAL A 42 -9.39 -5.85 -13.27
N LEU A 43 -9.52 -7.04 -13.85
CA LEU A 43 -10.25 -8.16 -13.25
C LEU A 43 -9.47 -8.78 -12.09
N THR A 44 -8.17 -9.02 -12.27
CA THR A 44 -7.24 -9.48 -11.25
C THR A 44 -7.17 -8.51 -10.09
N TRP A 45 -7.21 -7.21 -10.38
CA TRP A 45 -7.25 -6.20 -9.32
C TRP A 45 -8.56 -6.19 -8.54
N LYS A 46 -9.69 -6.39 -9.23
CA LYS A 46 -11.01 -6.50 -8.59
C LYS A 46 -11.08 -7.74 -7.70
N ASP A 47 -10.65 -8.90 -8.19
CA ASP A 47 -10.60 -10.15 -7.43
C ASP A 47 -9.68 -10.04 -6.20
N TYR A 48 -8.54 -9.36 -6.33
CA TYR A 48 -7.65 -9.09 -5.21
C TYR A 48 -8.30 -8.19 -4.15
N LEU A 49 -8.99 -7.12 -4.58
CA LEU A 49 -9.67 -6.21 -3.65
C LEU A 49 -10.88 -6.85 -2.96
N GLU A 50 -11.61 -7.74 -3.64
CA GLU A 50 -12.70 -8.52 -3.03
C GLU A 50 -12.19 -9.39 -1.86
N LYS A 51 -10.93 -9.87 -1.95
CA LYS A 51 -10.27 -10.65 -0.89
C LYS A 51 -9.57 -9.79 0.17
N HIS A 52 -9.30 -8.52 -0.14
CA HIS A 52 -8.50 -7.60 0.67
C HIS A 52 -9.12 -6.20 0.71
N LEU A 53 -10.37 -6.10 1.17
CA LEU A 53 -11.13 -4.84 1.22
C LEU A 53 -10.40 -3.76 2.04
N GLU A 54 -9.62 -4.15 3.05
CA GLU A 54 -8.80 -3.25 3.85
C GLU A 54 -7.67 -2.55 3.06
N LYS A 55 -7.36 -3.05 1.85
CA LYS A 55 -6.28 -2.57 0.99
C LYS A 55 -6.77 -1.77 -0.22
N GLU A 56 -8.06 -1.43 -0.30
CA GLU A 56 -8.61 -0.63 -1.39
C GLU A 56 -7.88 0.72 -1.56
N SER A 57 -7.53 1.36 -0.45
CA SER A 57 -6.74 2.61 -0.45
C SER A 57 -5.33 2.47 -1.05
N TYR A 58 -4.82 1.24 -1.15
CA TYR A 58 -3.47 0.94 -1.64
C TYR A 58 -3.41 0.77 -3.16
N HIS A 59 -4.52 0.41 -3.81
CA HIS A 59 -4.59 0.22 -5.27
C HIS A 59 -3.93 1.37 -6.04
N ARG A 60 -4.20 2.61 -5.64
CA ARG A 60 -3.72 3.81 -6.35
C ARG A 60 -2.52 4.47 -5.68
N LYS A 61 -1.94 3.81 -4.67
CA LYS A 61 -0.86 4.39 -3.89
C LYS A 61 0.46 4.22 -4.65
N ARG A 62 1.08 5.36 -4.97
CA ARG A 62 2.46 5.36 -5.48
C ARG A 62 3.43 4.97 -4.38
N VAL A 63 4.30 4.02 -4.67
CA VAL A 63 5.35 3.56 -3.74
C VAL A 63 6.66 4.10 -4.25
N LEU A 64 7.01 5.27 -3.71
CA LEU A 64 8.20 5.98 -4.15
C LEU A 64 9.45 5.15 -3.89
N TYR A 65 10.34 5.12 -4.89
CA TYR A 65 11.66 4.48 -4.81
C TYR A 65 11.61 2.97 -4.56
N TYR A 66 10.56 2.26 -4.99
CA TYR A 66 10.42 0.83 -4.72
C TYR A 66 11.67 0.01 -5.11
N ASN A 67 12.29 0.32 -6.26
CA ASN A 67 13.47 -0.40 -6.73
C ASN A 67 14.66 -0.19 -5.78
N GLU A 68 14.90 1.06 -5.37
CA GLU A 68 15.95 1.42 -4.43
C GLU A 68 15.68 0.86 -3.03
N LEU A 69 14.43 0.93 -2.57
CA LEU A 69 13.99 0.34 -1.31
C LEU A 69 14.11 -1.18 -1.33
N SER A 70 13.97 -1.82 -2.50
CA SER A 70 14.21 -3.25 -2.65
C SER A 70 15.67 -3.60 -2.40
N ILE A 71 16.63 -2.75 -2.77
CA ILE A 71 18.05 -2.99 -2.49
C ILE A 71 18.31 -2.89 -0.98
N ILE A 72 17.65 -1.94 -0.30
CA ILE A 72 17.86 -1.66 1.13
C ILE A 72 17.15 -2.69 2.02
N PHE A 73 15.92 -3.09 1.68
CA PHE A 73 15.02 -3.85 2.56
C PHE A 73 14.71 -5.28 2.07
N ARG A 74 15.28 -5.75 0.95
CA ARG A 74 14.98 -7.11 0.40
C ARG A 74 15.13 -8.22 1.43
N ASP A 75 16.20 -8.18 2.23
CA ASP A 75 16.55 -9.20 3.24
C ASP A 75 16.07 -8.84 4.65
N ASP A 76 15.54 -7.64 4.84
CA ASP A 76 15.15 -7.09 6.14
C ASP A 76 13.70 -7.47 6.49
N GLN A 77 13.37 -8.77 6.40
CA GLN A 77 12.05 -9.29 6.72
C GLN A 77 11.88 -9.46 8.23
N ALA A 78 11.90 -8.36 8.98
CA ALA A 78 11.40 -8.36 10.35
C ALA A 78 9.86 -8.49 10.30
N THR A 79 9.35 -9.65 10.70
CA THR A 79 7.94 -9.99 10.92
C THR A 79 7.34 -9.16 12.07
N GLY A 80 7.26 -7.84 11.88
CA GLY A 80 6.58 -6.94 12.80
C GLY A 80 5.11 -6.84 12.44
N ARG A 81 4.31 -7.85 12.80
CA ARG A 81 2.87 -7.63 13.09
C ARG A 81 2.81 -6.35 13.96
N ASN A 82 1.93 -5.41 13.63
CA ASN A 82 1.62 -4.17 14.38
C ASN A 82 2.13 -2.83 13.80
N ALA A 83 2.02 -2.60 12.49
CA ALA A 83 1.83 -1.23 12.02
C ALA A 83 0.34 -0.87 12.15
N MET A 84 -0.07 -0.39 13.33
CA MET A 84 -1.36 0.34 13.44
C MET A 84 -1.34 1.46 12.39
N THR A 85 -2.21 1.35 11.41
CA THR A 85 -2.50 2.44 10.48
C THR A 85 -3.26 3.49 11.28
N GLY A 86 -2.58 4.60 11.58
CA GLY A 86 -3.25 5.81 12.04
C GLY A 86 -3.98 6.46 10.87
N ASN A 87 -5.14 5.94 10.51
CA ASN A 87 -6.13 6.64 9.70
C ASN A 87 -7.56 6.37 10.21
N GLU A 88 -7.74 6.45 11.53
CA GLU A 88 -9.05 6.81 12.07
C GLU A 88 -9.17 8.34 12.05
N ALA A 89 -9.64 8.87 10.91
CA ALA A 89 -10.21 10.21 10.84
C ALA A 89 -11.02 10.36 9.54
N GLY A 90 -12.33 10.20 9.67
CA GLY A 90 -13.30 10.90 8.84
C GLY A 90 -13.66 10.23 7.52
N ARG A 91 -14.77 9.47 7.54
CA ARG A 91 -15.96 9.69 6.70
C ARG A 91 -17.02 8.69 7.11
N GLU A 92 -17.92 9.11 8.00
CA GLU A 92 -19.29 8.59 7.92
C GLU A 92 -19.81 9.02 6.56
N LEU A 93 -19.89 8.06 5.64
CA LEU A 93 -20.68 8.22 4.42
C LEU A 93 -22.12 7.89 4.84
N PRO A 94 -23.09 8.78 4.61
CA PRO A 94 -24.50 8.42 4.80
C PRO A 94 -24.84 7.24 3.87
N SER A 95 -25.67 6.33 4.38
CA SER A 95 -26.15 5.16 3.63
C SER A 95 -26.85 5.59 2.34
N LEU A 96 -26.63 4.83 1.28
CA LEU A 96 -27.21 5.01 -0.06
C LEU A 96 -28.74 4.82 -0.13
N GLU A 97 -29.44 4.81 1.01
CA GLU A 97 -30.89 4.63 1.09
C GLU A 97 -31.67 5.95 1.15
N GLU A 98 -31.02 7.10 1.31
CA GLU A 98 -31.69 8.42 1.35
C GLU A 98 -31.61 9.23 0.03
N MET A 99 -31.26 8.59 -1.10
CA MET A 99 -31.21 9.26 -2.42
C MET A 99 -32.30 8.79 -3.41
N SER A 100 -33.38 8.15 -2.94
CA SER A 100 -34.47 7.79 -3.84
C SER A 100 -35.91 8.01 -3.36
N GLU A 101 -36.18 8.80 -2.33
CA GLU A 101 -37.53 9.38 -2.11
C GLU A 101 -37.48 10.84 -1.69
#